data_AF-A0A961GC63-F1
#
_entry.id   AF-A0A961GC63-F1
#
_cell.length_a   1.000
_cell.length_b   1.000
_cell.length_c   1.000
_cell.angle_alpha   90.00
_cell.angle_beta   90.00
_cell.angle_gamma   90.00
#
_symmetry.space_group_name_H-M   'P 1'
#
loop_
_entity.id
_entity.type
_entity.pdbx_description
1 polymer ?
#
loop_
_entity_poly.entity_id
_entity_poly.type
_entity_poly.pdbx_seq_one_letter_code
_entity_poly.pdbx_strand_id
1 'polypeptide(L)' 'PQQDALDLAWLTPQQAADPAIIADMDGGHGVLLRHALAHLGHAI' A
#
# COMPACT_ATOMS: atom_id res chain seq x y z
N PRO A 1 -7.26 10.18 2.50
CA PRO A 1 -7.19 9.83 3.95
C PRO A 1 -8.61 9.61 4.49
N GLN A 2 -8.86 8.46 5.10
CA GLN A 2 -10.13 8.22 5.79
C GLN A 2 -10.25 9.23 6.94
N GLN A 3 -11.41 9.88 7.06
CA GLN A 3 -11.64 10.93 8.06
C GLN A 3 -11.46 10.42 9.49
N ASP A 4 -11.70 9.13 9.70
CA ASP A 4 -11.61 8.46 11.01
C ASP A 4 -10.34 7.62 11.18
N ALA A 5 -9.30 7.89 10.38
CA ALA A 5 -8.01 7.23 10.56
C ALA A 5 -7.38 7.62 11.90
N LEU A 6 -7.05 6.62 12.72
CA LEU A 6 -6.41 6.85 14.02
C LEU A 6 -4.97 7.34 13.89
N ASP A 7 -4.27 6.95 12.82
CA ASP A 7 -2.87 7.28 12.58
C ASP A 7 -2.57 7.39 11.07
N LEU A 8 -1.47 8.04 10.74
CA LEU A 8 -0.91 8.16 9.40
C LEU A 8 0.59 7.86 9.43
N ALA A 9 0.98 6.81 8.73
CA ALA A 9 2.38 6.47 8.50
C ALA A 9 2.76 6.66 7.03
N TRP A 10 3.96 7.18 6.79
CA TRP A 10 4.59 7.18 5.48
C TRP A 10 5.52 5.98 5.35
N LEU A 11 5.41 5.26 4.23
CA LEU A 11 6.22 4.10 3.93
C LEU A 11 7.08 4.38 2.70
N THR A 12 8.27 3.80 2.67
CA THR A 12 9.02 3.69 1.41
C THR A 12 8.33 2.69 0.47
N PRO A 13 8.59 2.75 -0.86
CA PRO A 13 8.02 1.79 -1.81
C PRO A 13 8.31 0.33 -1.45
N GLN A 14 9.51 0.04 -0.93
CA GLN A 14 9.91 -1.31 -0.51
C GLN A 14 9.12 -1.79 0.71
N GLN A 15 8.84 -0.93 1.68
CA GLN A 15 8.01 -1.27 2.83
C GLN A 15 6.54 -1.44 2.42
N ALA A 16 6.04 -0.60 1.50
CA ALA A 16 4.68 -0.68 0.99
C ALA A 16 4.44 -1.95 0.15
N ALA A 17 5.49 -2.56 -0.40
CA ALA A 17 5.43 -3.82 -1.15
C ALA A 17 5.41 -5.07 -0.25
N ASP A 18 5.51 -4.92 1.07
CA ASP A 18 5.46 -6.05 2.01
C ASP A 18 4.11 -6.79 1.88
N PRO A 19 4.11 -8.12 1.61
CA PRO A 19 2.89 -8.91 1.51
C PRO A 19 1.97 -8.80 2.73
N ALA A 20 2.52 -8.62 3.94
CA ALA A 20 1.73 -8.46 5.15
C ALA A 20 0.96 -7.12 5.15
N ILE A 21 1.62 -6.02 4.75
CA ILE A 21 0.99 -4.70 4.62
C ILE A 21 -0.13 -4.74 3.57
N ILE A 22 0.11 -5.42 2.45
CA ILE A 22 -0.87 -5.55 1.36
C ILE A 22 -2.05 -6.44 1.77
N ALA A 23 -1.81 -7.51 2.53
CA ALA A 23 -2.86 -8.44 2.98
C ALA A 23 -3.81 -7.80 4.00
N ASP A 24 -3.32 -6.88 4.82
CA ASP A 24 -4.13 -6.11 5.77
C ASP A 24 -5.01 -5.04 5.10
N MET A 25 -4.80 -4.77 3.80
CA MET A 25 -5.57 -3.79 3.06
C MET A 25 -6.89 -4.36 2.53
N ASP A 26 -7.98 -3.98 3.18
CA ASP A 26 -9.34 -4.30 2.74
C ASP A 26 -9.78 -3.53 1.49
N GLY A 27 -10.90 -3.97 0.90
CA GLY A 27 -11.56 -3.26 -0.21
C GLY A 27 -10.79 -3.24 -1.52
N GLY A 28 -9.76 -4.09 -1.66
CA GLY A 28 -8.92 -4.15 -2.86
C GLY A 28 -7.84 -3.06 -2.93
N HIS A 29 -7.63 -2.29 -1.86
CA HIS A 29 -6.59 -1.25 -1.82
C HIS A 29 -5.18 -1.82 -2.04
N GLY A 30 -4.91 -3.05 -1.57
CA GLY A 30 -3.64 -3.74 -1.83
C GLY A 30 -3.36 -3.95 -3.32
N VAL A 31 -4.40 -4.20 -4.13
CA VAL A 31 -4.26 -4.37 -5.59
C VAL A 31 -3.94 -3.04 -6.26
N LEU A 32 -4.63 -1.96 -5.88
CA LEU A 32 -4.36 -0.62 -6.39
C LEU A 32 -2.94 -0.15 -6.05
N LEU A 33 -2.50 -0.41 -4.82
CA LEU A 33 -1.13 -0.10 -4.39
C LEU A 33 -0.10 -0.85 -5.23
N ARG A 34 -0.30 -2.17 -5.48
CA ARG A 34 0.58 -2.95 -6.34
C ARG A 34 0.65 -2.41 -7.77
N HIS A 35 -0.48 -2.01 -8.34
CA HIS A 35 -0.49 -1.38 -9.67
C HIS A 35 0.26 -0.05 -9.68
N ALA A 36 0.10 0.79 -8.66
CA ALA A 36 0.81 2.05 -8.56
C ALA A 36 2.33 1.84 -8.43
N LEU A 37 2.75 0.90 -7.58
CA LEU A 37 4.16 0.54 -7.41
C LEU A 37 4.77 0.01 -8.72
N ALA A 38 4.06 -0.89 -9.42
CA ALA A 38 4.50 -1.40 -10.72
C ALA A 38 4.59 -0.30 -11.78
N HIS A 39 3.62 0.61 -11.82
CA HIS A 39 3.62 1.76 -12.73
C HIS A 39 4.83 2.68 -12.50
N LEU A 40 5.28 2.78 -11.25
CA LEU A 40 6.46 3.55 -10.85
C LEU A 40 7.78 2.77 -11.03
N GLY A 41 7.74 1.52 -11.51
CA GLY A 41 8.91 0.69 -11.76
C GLY A 41 9.44 -0.07 -10.55
N HIS A 42 8.66 -0.17 -9.47
CA HIS A 42 9.01 -0.99 -8.32
C HIS A 42 8.60 -2.45 -8.55
N ALA A 43 9.47 -3.39 -8.16
CA ALA A 43 9.15 -4.81 -8.16
C ALA A 43 8.10 -5.11 -7.09
N ILE A 44 7.10 -5.93 -7.44
CA ILE A 44 5.95 -6.36 -6.63
C ILE A 44 5.85 -7.88 -6.55
#